data_AF-A0A2V1B1H4-F1
#
_entry.id   AF-A0A2V1B1H4-F1
#
_cell.length_a   1.000
_cell.length_b   1.000
_cell.length_c   1.000
_cell.angle_alpha   90.00
_cell.angle_beta   90.00
_cell.angle_gamma   90.00
#
_symmetry.space_group_name_H-M   'P 1'
#
loop_
_entity.id
_entity.type
_entity.pdbx_description
1 polymer ?
#
loop_
_entity_poly.entity_id
_entity_poly.type
_entity_poly.pdbx_seq_one_letter_code
_entity_poly.pdbx_strand_id
1 'polypeptide(L)'
;FRIRTSDLSAHATWQANLNARLPAGSSFRVELAHNGNGNIEAAVAADTTGKCIPDSSINLLDYPPNTPLEFVKPIGSGTNLWPDTPLTYSWSLACTKLDPIGNWFQSTTNRDKFFHLSHTFSHEALNNATDSDARQEIRFNQAWLTQVGIAAGRFSPQGLVPPAITGLHNGDVIREWMANGITRVVGDNTRPPLLNTENEHWPLISTVAANGWDGLTIIPRWSTPIYYNCYSAACTLAEWINTSGGSGDFNSLLDYSRSTYVHHLLGLRHDPMMFHQANLRQGDTGSFTVGPVTGQLSLYQIFVEVVLQEMMRLTTWPIITKKHDDIGQAFLDRMTVDKCSPKLTYIYSTDNTKITGVTLGATNNSCSKPIPVQFPRSATTNAGGVTNEQLGTDPLTKWTTLSGSAVTFTFTIPIPV
;
A
#
# COMPACT_ATOMS: atom_id res chain seq x y z
N PHE A 1 1.80 23.30 0.57
CA PHE A 1 2.90 22.89 -0.34
C PHE A 1 2.34 21.86 -1.31
N ARG A 2 2.72 21.94 -2.59
CA ARG A 2 2.46 20.93 -3.62
C ARG A 2 3.81 20.42 -4.12
N ILE A 3 3.99 19.10 -4.14
CA ILE A 3 5.20 18.44 -4.65
C ILE A 3 5.59 18.97 -6.04
N ARG A 4 6.88 18.94 -6.39
CA ARG A 4 7.41 19.37 -7.69
C ARG A 4 8.01 18.20 -8.45
N THR A 5 8.21 18.37 -9.75
CA THR A 5 8.90 17.39 -10.60
C THR A 5 10.36 17.14 -10.17
N SER A 6 11.02 18.14 -9.58
CA SER A 6 12.35 18.01 -8.98
C SER A 6 12.33 17.08 -7.77
N ASP A 7 11.31 17.19 -6.91
CA ASP A 7 11.13 16.31 -5.74
C ASP A 7 10.98 14.86 -6.19
N LEU A 8 10.08 14.60 -7.16
CA LEU A 8 9.86 13.27 -7.74
C LEU A 8 11.12 12.68 -8.39
N SER A 9 11.86 13.50 -9.16
CA SER A 9 13.09 13.06 -9.81
C SER A 9 14.17 12.71 -8.80
N ALA A 10 14.24 13.46 -7.70
CA ALA A 10 15.19 13.19 -6.64
C ALA A 10 14.82 11.92 -5.82
N HIS A 11 13.53 11.64 -5.60
CA HIS A 11 13.08 10.38 -5.00
C HIS A 11 13.37 9.17 -5.90
N ALA A 12 13.18 9.31 -7.21
CA ALA A 12 13.54 8.29 -8.18
C ALA A 12 15.04 7.92 -8.12
N THR A 13 15.91 8.93 -8.05
CA THR A 13 17.37 8.75 -7.90
C THR A 13 17.73 8.12 -6.56
N TRP A 14 17.15 8.63 -5.47
CA TRP A 14 17.38 8.09 -4.13
C TRP A 14 16.92 6.64 -4.00
N GLN A 15 15.75 6.27 -4.52
CA GLN A 15 15.26 4.89 -4.53
C GLN A 15 16.25 3.95 -5.23
N ALA A 16 16.82 4.36 -6.36
CA ALA A 16 17.81 3.56 -7.07
C ALA A 16 19.09 3.38 -6.22
N ASN A 17 19.54 4.43 -5.55
CA ASN A 17 20.66 4.36 -4.61
C ASN A 17 20.36 3.45 -3.41
N LEU A 18 19.17 3.56 -2.82
CA LEU A 18 18.74 2.74 -1.70
C LEU A 18 18.73 1.25 -2.09
N ASN A 19 18.15 0.90 -3.24
CA ASN A 19 18.13 -0.48 -3.74
C ASN A 19 19.53 -1.08 -3.90
N ALA A 20 20.54 -0.28 -4.28
CA ALA A 20 21.93 -0.75 -4.40
C ALA A 20 22.59 -1.06 -3.04
N ARG A 21 22.01 -0.59 -1.93
CA ARG A 21 22.50 -0.80 -0.56
C ARG A 21 21.72 -1.85 0.21
N LEU A 22 20.49 -2.16 -0.19
CA LEU A 22 19.66 -3.15 0.47
C LEU A 22 20.24 -4.58 0.30
N PRO A 23 19.89 -5.53 1.20
CA PRO A 23 20.35 -6.91 1.10
C PRO A 23 20.01 -7.53 -0.26
N ALA A 24 20.84 -8.48 -0.72
CA ALA A 24 20.64 -9.14 -1.99
C ALA A 24 19.21 -9.70 -2.13
N GLY A 25 18.62 -9.58 -3.32
CA GLY A 25 17.22 -9.97 -3.56
C GLY A 25 16.19 -8.90 -3.24
N SER A 26 16.56 -7.81 -2.56
CA SER A 26 15.65 -6.69 -2.27
C SER A 26 15.17 -5.97 -3.53
N SER A 27 13.99 -5.38 -3.44
CA SER A 27 13.38 -4.53 -4.47
C SER A 27 12.43 -3.54 -3.80
N PHE A 28 12.94 -2.35 -3.50
CA PHE A 28 12.20 -1.26 -2.89
C PHE A 28 11.64 -0.31 -3.95
N ARG A 29 10.36 0.06 -3.79
CA ARG A 29 9.71 1.03 -4.67
C ARG A 29 8.66 1.85 -3.94
N VAL A 30 8.61 3.14 -4.24
CA VAL A 30 7.56 4.03 -3.73
C VAL A 30 6.27 3.82 -4.54
N GLU A 31 5.15 3.66 -3.85
CA GLU A 31 3.80 3.63 -4.44
C GLU A 31 3.09 4.98 -4.20
N LEU A 32 2.52 5.56 -5.25
CA LEU A 32 1.87 6.87 -5.24
C LEU A 32 0.37 6.72 -5.54
N ALA A 33 -0.47 7.26 -4.66
CA ALA A 33 -1.92 7.32 -4.84
C ALA A 33 -2.31 8.70 -5.40
N HIS A 34 -3.13 8.74 -6.45
CA HIS A 34 -3.34 9.96 -7.25
C HIS A 34 -4.76 10.51 -7.12
N ASN A 35 -4.86 11.84 -7.05
CA ASN A 35 -6.08 12.62 -7.18
C ASN A 35 -6.07 13.41 -8.49
N GLY A 36 -6.87 12.99 -9.47
CA GLY A 36 -6.90 13.60 -10.80
C GLY A 36 -7.39 15.05 -10.80
N ASN A 37 -8.29 15.42 -9.89
CA ASN A 37 -8.79 16.80 -9.83
C ASN A 37 -7.68 17.80 -9.53
N GLY A 38 -6.70 17.44 -8.69
CA GLY A 38 -5.54 18.29 -8.40
C GLY A 38 -4.59 18.50 -9.60
N ASN A 39 -4.67 17.64 -10.62
CA ASN A 39 -4.03 17.89 -11.92
C ASN A 39 -4.85 18.89 -12.75
N ILE A 40 -6.18 18.72 -12.80
CA ILE A 40 -7.09 19.62 -13.51
C ILE A 40 -7.08 21.02 -12.92
N GLU A 41 -7.15 21.17 -11.60
CA GLU A 41 -7.05 22.46 -10.89
C GLU A 41 -5.80 23.23 -11.29
N ALA A 42 -4.64 22.57 -11.23
CA ALA A 42 -3.37 23.18 -11.60
C ALA A 42 -3.30 23.51 -13.11
N ALA A 43 -3.86 22.67 -13.96
CA ALA A 43 -3.90 22.87 -15.40
C ALA A 43 -4.80 24.06 -15.79
N VAL A 44 -6.01 24.12 -15.25
CA VAL A 44 -6.96 25.22 -15.45
C VAL A 44 -6.36 26.54 -14.99
N ALA A 45 -5.73 26.57 -13.80
CA ALA A 45 -5.07 27.77 -13.30
C ALA A 45 -3.91 28.26 -14.18
N ALA A 46 -3.28 27.35 -14.94
CA ALA A 46 -2.20 27.66 -15.88
C ALA A 46 -2.69 27.93 -17.31
N ASP A 47 -3.98 27.77 -17.59
CA ASP A 47 -4.50 27.84 -18.96
C ASP A 47 -4.81 29.27 -19.39
N THR A 48 -3.87 29.86 -20.12
CA THR A 48 -4.05 31.19 -20.73
C THR A 48 -4.64 31.13 -22.14
N THR A 49 -5.02 29.94 -22.62
CA THR A 49 -5.38 29.71 -24.04
C THR A 49 -6.72 28.99 -24.26
N GLY A 50 -7.43 28.64 -23.19
CA GLY A 50 -8.74 27.96 -23.28
C GLY A 50 -8.64 26.50 -23.78
N LYS A 51 -7.56 25.79 -23.42
CA LYS A 51 -7.36 24.35 -23.70
C LYS A 51 -8.15 23.45 -22.75
N CYS A 52 -8.40 23.91 -21.54
CA CYS A 52 -9.18 23.21 -20.54
C CYS A 52 -10.66 23.47 -20.79
N ILE A 53 -11.35 22.42 -21.21
CA ILE A 53 -12.81 22.39 -21.37
C ILE A 53 -13.29 21.12 -20.67
N PRO A 54 -14.07 21.23 -19.58
CA PRO A 54 -14.47 22.45 -18.88
C PRO A 54 -13.31 23.34 -18.42
N ASP A 55 -13.58 24.64 -18.29
CA ASP A 55 -12.62 25.69 -17.88
C ASP A 55 -12.49 25.81 -16.36
N SER A 56 -13.05 24.85 -15.62
CA SER A 56 -12.97 24.69 -14.18
C SER A 56 -12.66 23.24 -13.84
N SER A 57 -12.13 23.00 -12.66
CA SER A 57 -12.06 21.67 -12.04
C SER A 57 -13.39 21.32 -11.37
N ILE A 58 -13.51 20.09 -10.86
CA ILE A 58 -14.62 19.77 -9.95
C ILE A 58 -14.42 20.55 -8.67
N ASN A 59 -15.43 21.35 -8.30
CA ASN A 59 -15.50 22.01 -7.02
C ASN A 59 -16.70 21.42 -6.26
N LEU A 60 -16.42 20.74 -5.15
CA LEU A 60 -17.45 20.14 -4.32
C LEU A 60 -18.21 21.26 -3.58
N LEU A 61 -19.54 21.23 -3.67
CA LEU A 61 -20.40 22.25 -3.08
C LEU A 61 -20.65 21.95 -1.60
N ASP A 62 -20.76 23.00 -0.78
CA ASP A 62 -21.31 22.96 0.59
C ASP A 62 -20.80 21.81 1.48
N TYR A 63 -19.47 21.72 1.63
CA TYR A 63 -18.82 20.69 2.44
C TYR A 63 -19.42 20.62 3.85
N PRO A 64 -20.05 19.48 4.24
CA PRO A 64 -20.58 19.33 5.58
C PRO A 64 -19.42 19.20 6.59
N PRO A 65 -19.66 19.50 7.88
CA PRO A 65 -18.73 19.17 8.93
C PRO A 65 -18.35 17.68 8.90
N ASN A 66 -17.11 17.36 9.28
CA ASN A 66 -16.67 15.98 9.38
C ASN A 66 -17.60 15.21 10.32
N THR A 67 -17.98 14.01 9.88
CA THR A 67 -18.70 13.05 10.73
C THR A 67 -17.78 12.55 11.85
N PRO A 68 -18.35 12.04 12.96
CA PRO A 68 -17.57 11.28 13.94
C PRO A 68 -16.82 10.12 13.28
N LEU A 69 -15.70 9.73 13.86
CA LEU A 69 -14.98 8.54 13.43
C LEU A 69 -15.90 7.31 13.56
N GLU A 70 -15.82 6.40 12.58
CA GLU A 70 -16.67 5.21 12.49
C GLU A 70 -18.17 5.48 12.32
N PHE A 71 -18.54 6.67 11.82
CA PHE A 71 -19.92 6.95 11.43
C PHE A 71 -20.43 5.94 10.39
N VAL A 72 -21.48 5.20 10.76
CA VAL A 72 -22.19 4.29 9.87
C VAL A 72 -23.33 5.06 9.20
N LYS A 73 -23.21 5.28 7.90
CA LYS A 73 -24.21 6.02 7.14
C LYS A 73 -25.50 5.19 6.97
N PRO A 74 -26.69 5.74 7.25
CA PRO A 74 -27.95 5.13 6.81
C PRO A 74 -28.00 5.01 5.28
N ILE A 75 -28.17 3.80 4.77
CA ILE A 75 -28.21 3.50 3.32
C ILE A 75 -29.29 4.35 2.63
N GLY A 76 -28.94 4.94 1.47
CA GLY A 76 -29.84 5.77 0.67
C GLY A 76 -30.00 7.22 1.16
N SER A 77 -29.33 7.60 2.25
CA SER A 77 -29.30 9.00 2.73
C SER A 77 -28.12 9.78 2.11
N GLY A 78 -27.90 11.02 2.58
CA GLY A 78 -26.83 11.90 2.12
C GLY A 78 -27.33 12.97 1.14
N THR A 79 -26.42 13.83 0.71
CA THR A 79 -26.69 14.88 -0.28
C THR A 79 -25.49 14.95 -1.21
N ASN A 80 -25.75 15.07 -2.51
CA ASN A 80 -24.68 15.17 -3.50
C ASN A 80 -23.90 16.47 -3.29
N LEU A 81 -22.58 16.36 -3.18
CA LEU A 81 -21.65 17.49 -3.22
C LEU A 81 -21.07 17.67 -4.62
N TRP A 82 -21.10 16.62 -5.45
CA TRP A 82 -20.68 16.70 -6.84
C TRP A 82 -21.59 17.67 -7.62
N PRO A 83 -21.04 18.61 -8.41
CA PRO A 83 -21.85 19.55 -9.16
C PRO A 83 -22.69 18.84 -10.23
N ASP A 84 -23.85 19.41 -10.59
CA ASP A 84 -24.74 18.85 -11.62
C ASP A 84 -24.05 18.65 -12.98
N THR A 85 -22.99 19.42 -13.25
CA THR A 85 -22.11 19.25 -14.40
C THR A 85 -20.65 19.56 -14.05
N PRO A 86 -19.67 18.84 -14.63
CA PRO A 86 -19.82 17.69 -15.52
C PRO A 86 -20.07 16.36 -14.76
N LEU A 87 -20.86 15.47 -15.38
CA LEU A 87 -21.08 14.09 -14.90
C LEU A 87 -20.24 13.03 -15.64
N THR A 88 -19.43 13.46 -16.61
CA THR A 88 -18.48 12.62 -17.33
C THR A 88 -17.16 13.37 -17.45
N TYR A 89 -16.04 12.69 -17.22
CA TYR A 89 -14.71 13.26 -17.43
C TYR A 89 -14.50 13.63 -18.91
N SER A 90 -14.19 14.89 -19.19
CA SER A 90 -14.08 15.42 -20.57
C SER A 90 -12.88 16.34 -20.83
N TRP A 91 -12.07 16.67 -19.81
CA TRP A 91 -10.86 17.46 -20.01
C TRP A 91 -9.91 16.79 -21.01
N SER A 92 -9.29 17.59 -21.87
CA SER A 92 -8.39 17.11 -22.91
C SER A 92 -7.03 16.70 -22.34
N LEU A 93 -6.33 15.77 -23.01
CA LEU A 93 -4.93 15.47 -22.68
C LEU A 93 -4.05 16.74 -22.75
N ALA A 94 -4.35 17.65 -23.68
CA ALA A 94 -3.64 18.93 -23.79
C ALA A 94 -3.82 19.81 -22.55
N CYS A 95 -5.01 19.82 -21.93
CA CYS A 95 -5.25 20.47 -20.64
C CYS A 95 -4.41 19.81 -19.54
N THR A 96 -4.48 18.48 -19.36
CA THR A 96 -3.73 17.79 -18.28
C THR A 96 -2.22 18.03 -18.30
N LYS A 97 -1.65 18.30 -19.49
CA LYS A 97 -0.23 18.59 -19.71
C LYS A 97 0.20 20.00 -19.28
N LEU A 98 -0.75 20.90 -19.03
CA LEU A 98 -0.44 22.25 -18.54
C LEU A 98 0.09 22.22 -17.10
N ASP A 99 -0.29 21.22 -16.31
CA ASP A 99 0.32 20.96 -15.02
C ASP A 99 1.66 20.19 -15.19
N PRO A 100 2.79 20.76 -14.73
CA PRO A 100 4.09 20.11 -14.83
C PRO A 100 4.16 18.72 -14.19
N ILE A 101 3.42 18.47 -13.10
CA ILE A 101 3.43 17.16 -12.43
C ILE A 101 2.68 16.13 -13.26
N GLY A 102 1.46 16.44 -13.68
CA GLY A 102 0.68 15.57 -14.56
C GLY A 102 1.45 15.22 -15.83
N ASN A 103 2.09 16.22 -16.46
CA ASN A 103 2.93 16.00 -17.63
C ASN A 103 4.17 15.11 -17.32
N TRP A 104 4.78 15.25 -16.14
CA TRP A 104 5.93 14.44 -15.75
C TRP A 104 5.62 12.95 -15.68
N PHE A 105 4.44 12.57 -15.16
CA PHE A 105 3.97 11.18 -15.11
C PHE A 105 3.50 10.63 -16.47
N GLN A 106 3.28 11.46 -17.48
CA GLN A 106 2.98 10.98 -18.83
C GLN A 106 4.23 10.42 -19.54
N SER A 107 5.43 10.71 -19.03
CA SER A 107 6.66 10.06 -19.49
C SER A 107 6.81 8.67 -18.85
N THR A 108 6.89 7.62 -19.66
CA THR A 108 7.09 6.24 -19.17
C THR A 108 8.40 6.07 -18.41
N THR A 109 9.46 6.81 -18.78
CA THR A 109 10.77 6.79 -18.08
C THR A 109 10.71 7.36 -16.67
N ASN A 110 9.66 8.12 -16.36
CA ASN A 110 9.41 8.72 -15.06
C ASN A 110 8.38 7.90 -14.28
N ARG A 111 7.20 7.66 -14.89
CA ARG A 111 6.10 6.87 -14.36
C ARG A 111 6.57 5.50 -13.88
N ASP A 112 7.26 4.75 -14.73
CA ASP A 112 7.58 3.33 -14.46
C ASP A 112 8.70 3.14 -13.43
N LYS A 113 9.13 4.20 -12.74
CA LYS A 113 9.97 4.15 -11.55
C LYS A 113 9.16 3.99 -10.25
N PHE A 114 7.86 4.22 -10.28
CA PHE A 114 6.94 4.15 -9.14
C PHE A 114 5.90 3.05 -9.32
N PHE A 115 5.18 2.72 -8.24
CA PHE A 115 3.89 2.04 -8.31
C PHE A 115 2.77 3.08 -8.20
N HIS A 116 1.57 2.74 -8.69
CA HIS A 116 0.46 3.69 -8.80
C HIS A 116 -0.88 3.06 -8.41
N LEU A 117 -1.73 3.85 -7.78
CA LEU A 117 -3.14 3.52 -7.55
C LEU A 117 -4.03 4.78 -7.46
N SER A 118 -5.34 4.58 -7.41
CA SER A 118 -6.31 5.66 -7.21
C SER A 118 -6.32 6.15 -5.75
N HIS A 119 -6.52 7.45 -5.56
CA HIS A 119 -6.87 8.05 -4.28
C HIS A 119 -8.21 8.80 -4.34
N THR A 120 -9.13 8.39 -5.23
CA THR A 120 -10.32 9.15 -5.67
C THR A 120 -9.98 10.39 -6.50
N PHE A 121 -10.95 11.02 -7.14
CA PHE A 121 -10.72 12.11 -8.08
C PHE A 121 -10.47 13.45 -7.36
N SER A 122 -11.41 13.89 -6.53
CA SER A 122 -11.37 15.20 -5.85
C SER A 122 -10.99 15.11 -4.38
N HIS A 123 -10.81 13.90 -3.84
CA HIS A 123 -10.55 13.66 -2.42
C HIS A 123 -11.76 14.05 -1.55
N GLU A 124 -12.98 13.78 -2.03
CA GLU A 124 -14.20 13.93 -1.24
C GLU A 124 -14.16 13.10 0.05
N ALA A 125 -14.63 13.62 1.18
CA ALA A 125 -14.84 12.79 2.38
C ALA A 125 -16.09 11.91 2.24
N LEU A 126 -15.91 10.59 2.22
CA LEU A 126 -16.95 9.64 1.81
C LEU A 126 -17.78 9.05 2.96
N ASN A 127 -17.60 9.51 4.21
CA ASN A 127 -18.35 8.95 5.35
C ASN A 127 -19.86 9.15 5.21
N ASN A 128 -20.32 10.30 4.68
CA ASN A 128 -21.75 10.61 4.50
C ASN A 128 -22.10 10.90 3.03
N ALA A 129 -21.19 10.61 2.10
CA ALA A 129 -21.40 10.81 0.66
C ALA A 129 -22.48 9.87 0.10
N THR A 130 -23.07 10.28 -1.02
CA THR A 130 -24.06 9.49 -1.75
C THR A 130 -23.40 8.43 -2.64
N ASP A 131 -24.20 7.52 -3.18
CA ASP A 131 -23.72 6.59 -4.22
C ASP A 131 -23.32 7.33 -5.50
N SER A 132 -24.06 8.38 -5.87
CA SER A 132 -23.73 9.25 -7.01
C SER A 132 -22.33 9.84 -6.89
N ASP A 133 -22.01 10.49 -5.79
CA ASP A 133 -20.72 11.14 -5.58
C ASP A 133 -19.57 10.11 -5.57
N ALA A 134 -19.75 9.02 -4.82
CA ALA A 134 -18.78 7.92 -4.77
C ALA A 134 -18.50 7.32 -6.15
N ARG A 135 -19.52 7.19 -6.99
CA ARG A 135 -19.38 6.71 -8.36
C ARG A 135 -18.54 7.68 -9.20
N GLN A 136 -18.76 8.99 -9.06
CA GLN A 136 -18.00 10.00 -9.81
C GLN A 136 -16.56 10.08 -9.36
N GLU A 137 -16.31 10.04 -8.05
CA GLU A 137 -14.97 9.98 -7.46
C GLU A 137 -14.11 8.84 -8.04
N ILE A 138 -14.72 7.67 -8.30
CA ILE A 138 -14.01 6.54 -8.90
C ILE A 138 -13.90 6.69 -10.42
N ARG A 139 -15.01 6.94 -11.12
CA ARG A 139 -15.03 6.97 -12.59
C ARG A 139 -14.18 8.08 -13.19
N PHE A 140 -14.24 9.29 -12.62
CA PHE A 140 -13.43 10.39 -13.10
C PHE A 140 -11.95 10.11 -12.90
N ASN A 141 -11.57 9.53 -11.76
CA ASN A 141 -10.16 9.22 -11.52
C ASN A 141 -9.66 8.09 -12.42
N GLN A 142 -10.46 7.05 -12.67
CA GLN A 142 -10.12 5.99 -13.62
C GLN A 142 -9.95 6.53 -15.04
N ALA A 143 -10.85 7.41 -15.49
CA ALA A 143 -10.76 8.04 -16.81
C ALA A 143 -9.51 8.92 -16.93
N TRP A 144 -9.24 9.76 -15.93
CA TRP A 144 -8.04 10.58 -15.87
C TRP A 144 -6.75 9.74 -15.86
N LEU A 145 -6.64 8.75 -14.94
CA LEU A 145 -5.50 7.83 -14.83
C LEU A 145 -5.21 7.11 -16.15
N THR A 146 -6.26 6.74 -16.89
CA THR A 146 -6.15 6.15 -18.22
C THR A 146 -5.65 7.16 -19.24
N GLN A 147 -6.26 8.35 -19.31
CA GLN A 147 -5.90 9.41 -20.26
C GLN A 147 -4.45 9.86 -20.11
N VAL A 148 -3.97 10.08 -18.88
CA VAL A 148 -2.58 10.49 -18.62
C VAL A 148 -1.60 9.32 -18.63
N GLY A 149 -2.07 8.11 -18.96
CA GLY A 149 -1.23 6.93 -19.12
C GLY A 149 -0.69 6.33 -17.82
N ILE A 150 -1.08 6.80 -16.63
CA ILE A 150 -0.66 6.19 -15.35
C ILE A 150 -1.17 4.75 -15.25
N ALA A 151 -2.40 4.48 -15.67
CA ALA A 151 -3.01 3.15 -15.62
C ALA A 151 -2.30 2.10 -16.50
N ALA A 152 -1.54 2.53 -17.51
CA ALA A 152 -0.74 1.66 -18.37
C ALA A 152 0.66 1.33 -17.78
N GLY A 153 1.00 1.90 -16.62
CA GLY A 153 2.25 1.64 -15.91
C GLY A 153 2.12 0.49 -14.91
N ARG A 154 2.89 0.57 -13.83
CA ARG A 154 2.83 -0.40 -12.72
C ARG A 154 1.69 -0.03 -11.77
N PHE A 155 0.47 -0.30 -12.21
CA PHE A 155 -0.76 0.17 -11.60
C PHE A 155 -1.52 -0.92 -10.82
N SER A 156 -2.25 -0.51 -9.79
CA SER A 156 -3.18 -1.35 -9.01
C SER A 156 -4.62 -0.99 -9.37
N PRO A 157 -5.21 -1.60 -10.42
CA PRO A 157 -6.56 -1.25 -10.88
C PRO A 157 -7.70 -1.63 -9.93
N GLN A 158 -7.47 -2.57 -9.00
CA GLN A 158 -8.49 -2.99 -8.03
C GLN A 158 -8.35 -2.30 -6.67
N GLY A 159 -7.32 -1.46 -6.54
CA GLY A 159 -6.86 -0.85 -5.31
C GLY A 159 -7.26 0.61 -5.19
N LEU A 160 -7.60 1.02 -3.98
CA LEU A 160 -7.90 2.40 -3.64
C LEU A 160 -7.29 2.73 -2.28
N VAL A 161 -6.64 3.90 -2.18
CA VAL A 161 -6.51 4.56 -0.87
C VAL A 161 -7.78 5.38 -0.67
N PRO A 162 -8.66 5.06 0.28
CA PRO A 162 -9.83 5.90 0.51
C PRO A 162 -9.40 7.28 1.02
N PRO A 163 -10.06 8.37 0.58
CA PRO A 163 -9.69 9.74 0.94
C PRO A 163 -9.84 9.91 2.46
N ALA A 164 -8.75 10.22 3.14
CA ALA A 164 -8.66 10.25 4.61
C ALA A 164 -9.21 8.98 5.32
N ILE A 165 -9.18 7.80 4.67
CA ILE A 165 -9.74 6.55 5.21
C ILE A 165 -11.23 6.69 5.57
N THR A 166 -11.98 7.41 4.73
CA THR A 166 -13.42 7.61 4.85
C THR A 166 -14.20 6.67 3.93
N GLY A 167 -15.49 6.49 4.22
CA GLY A 167 -16.39 5.64 3.42
C GLY A 167 -16.39 4.15 3.79
N LEU A 168 -15.51 3.71 4.71
CA LEU A 168 -15.42 2.31 5.14
C LEU A 168 -16.60 1.80 5.97
N HIS A 169 -17.50 2.70 6.40
CA HIS A 169 -18.77 2.39 7.06
C HIS A 169 -19.98 2.96 6.29
N ASN A 170 -19.79 3.24 5.00
CA ASN A 170 -20.82 3.73 4.11
C ASN A 170 -21.13 2.67 3.05
N GLY A 171 -22.22 1.93 3.25
CA GLY A 171 -22.61 0.82 2.37
C GLY A 171 -22.85 1.25 0.92
N ASP A 172 -23.37 2.46 0.69
CA ASP A 172 -23.56 3.00 -0.66
C ASP A 172 -22.22 3.23 -1.37
N VAL A 173 -21.25 3.81 -0.66
CA VAL A 173 -19.89 4.05 -1.18
C VAL A 173 -19.19 2.73 -1.50
N ILE A 174 -19.20 1.77 -0.56
CA ILE A 174 -18.54 0.48 -0.77
C ILE A 174 -19.15 -0.26 -1.96
N ARG A 175 -20.48 -0.24 -2.09
CA ARG A 175 -21.18 -0.82 -3.24
C ARG A 175 -20.68 -0.20 -4.55
N GLU A 176 -20.58 1.13 -4.62
CA GLU A 176 -20.14 1.83 -5.83
C GLU A 176 -18.66 1.61 -6.15
N TRP A 177 -17.78 1.56 -5.14
CA TRP A 177 -16.39 1.16 -5.33
C TRP A 177 -16.29 -0.21 -6.00
N MET A 178 -16.97 -1.21 -5.42
CA MET A 178 -16.95 -2.59 -5.94
C MET A 178 -17.58 -2.70 -7.33
N ALA A 179 -18.68 -1.98 -7.58
CA ALA A 179 -19.32 -1.92 -8.89
C ALA A 179 -18.43 -1.31 -9.97
N ASN A 180 -17.45 -0.46 -9.60
CA ASN A 180 -16.47 0.13 -10.50
C ASN A 180 -15.09 -0.57 -10.42
N GLY A 181 -15.03 -1.80 -9.91
CA GLY A 181 -13.85 -2.66 -9.94
C GLY A 181 -12.87 -2.49 -8.79
N ILE A 182 -13.14 -1.60 -7.83
CA ILE A 182 -12.34 -1.45 -6.62
C ILE A 182 -12.78 -2.50 -5.60
N THR A 183 -11.92 -3.48 -5.34
CA THR A 183 -12.20 -4.60 -4.41
C THR A 183 -11.27 -4.62 -3.20
N ARG A 184 -10.24 -3.78 -3.22
CA ARG A 184 -9.18 -3.71 -2.21
C ARG A 184 -8.96 -2.26 -1.83
N VAL A 185 -8.96 -2.02 -0.54
CA VAL A 185 -8.66 -0.72 0.04
C VAL A 185 -7.69 -0.86 1.19
N VAL A 186 -7.08 0.24 1.61
CA VAL A 186 -6.36 0.30 2.89
C VAL A 186 -7.22 0.93 3.97
N GLY A 187 -7.09 0.40 5.19
CA GLY A 187 -7.64 0.98 6.41
C GLY A 187 -6.62 1.85 7.15
N ASP A 188 -6.74 1.88 8.47
CA ASP A 188 -5.88 2.60 9.40
C ASP A 188 -5.77 1.81 10.71
N ASN A 189 -4.55 1.40 11.06
CA ASN A 189 -4.30 0.56 12.23
C ASN A 189 -4.52 1.26 13.56
N THR A 190 -4.71 2.58 13.58
CA THR A 190 -5.11 3.31 14.80
C THR A 190 -6.60 3.13 15.12
N ARG A 191 -7.37 2.53 14.21
CA ARG A 191 -8.81 2.35 14.28
C ARG A 191 -9.15 0.86 14.37
N PRO A 192 -9.32 0.30 15.59
CA PRO A 192 -9.61 -1.12 15.78
C PRO A 192 -10.77 -1.69 14.93
N PRO A 193 -11.87 -0.95 14.65
CA PRO A 193 -12.95 -1.44 13.78
C PRO A 193 -12.53 -1.73 12.34
N LEU A 194 -11.36 -1.26 11.90
CA LEU A 194 -10.80 -1.50 10.57
C LEU A 194 -9.78 -2.63 10.53
N LEU A 195 -9.60 -3.36 11.63
CA LEU A 195 -8.66 -4.47 11.76
C LEU A 195 -9.38 -5.80 11.88
N ASN A 196 -8.72 -6.86 11.41
CA ASN A 196 -9.18 -8.22 11.64
C ASN A 196 -9.01 -8.57 13.14
N THR A 197 -10.07 -9.08 13.77
CA THR A 197 -10.08 -9.42 15.20
C THR A 197 -9.69 -10.86 15.49
N GLU A 198 -9.57 -11.71 14.47
CA GLU A 198 -9.20 -13.12 14.59
C GLU A 198 -7.69 -13.31 14.43
N ASN A 199 -7.06 -12.59 13.48
CA ASN A 199 -5.64 -12.72 13.18
C ASN A 199 -5.08 -11.42 12.57
N GLU A 200 -4.02 -10.89 13.17
CA GLU A 200 -3.38 -9.63 12.76
C GLU A 200 -2.68 -9.71 11.38
N HIS A 201 -2.44 -10.90 10.85
CA HIS A 201 -1.88 -11.12 9.51
C HIS A 201 -2.96 -11.27 8.43
N TRP A 202 -4.24 -11.10 8.78
CA TRP A 202 -5.36 -11.17 7.84
C TRP A 202 -5.90 -9.77 7.55
N PRO A 203 -6.46 -9.56 6.34
CA PRO A 203 -7.23 -8.35 6.09
C PRO A 203 -8.55 -8.41 6.85
N LEU A 204 -9.18 -7.26 7.06
CA LEU A 204 -10.59 -7.21 7.42
C LEU A 204 -11.42 -7.36 6.14
N ILE A 205 -12.44 -8.21 6.16
CA ILE A 205 -13.44 -8.28 5.08
C ILE A 205 -14.66 -7.51 5.57
N SER A 206 -15.11 -6.53 4.80
CA SER A 206 -16.28 -5.73 5.16
C SER A 206 -17.52 -6.62 5.24
N THR A 207 -18.47 -6.27 6.11
CA THR A 207 -19.75 -6.99 6.23
C THR A 207 -20.91 -6.00 6.17
N VAL A 208 -22.12 -6.50 5.87
CA VAL A 208 -23.34 -5.66 5.93
C VAL A 208 -23.51 -5.05 7.32
N ALA A 209 -23.29 -5.82 8.39
CA ALA A 209 -23.53 -5.37 9.75
C ALA A 209 -22.56 -4.28 10.20
N ALA A 210 -21.26 -4.42 9.92
CA ALA A 210 -20.25 -3.48 10.38
C ALA A 210 -20.02 -2.31 9.42
N ASN A 211 -20.19 -2.52 8.11
CA ASN A 211 -19.76 -1.57 7.08
C ASN A 211 -20.91 -1.11 6.16
N GLY A 212 -22.07 -1.76 6.21
CA GLY A 212 -23.20 -1.50 5.31
C GLY A 212 -23.11 -2.23 3.96
N TRP A 213 -22.00 -2.91 3.66
CA TRP A 213 -21.84 -3.74 2.46
C TRP A 213 -20.76 -4.82 2.67
N ASP A 214 -20.97 -6.00 2.10
CA ASP A 214 -20.12 -7.18 2.29
C ASP A 214 -19.08 -7.37 1.19
N GLY A 215 -17.92 -7.90 1.56
CA GLY A 215 -16.93 -8.43 0.62
C GLY A 215 -15.79 -7.50 0.19
N LEU A 216 -15.75 -6.24 0.65
CA LEU A 216 -14.59 -5.37 0.40
C LEU A 216 -13.40 -5.82 1.24
N THR A 217 -12.22 -5.96 0.63
CA THR A 217 -10.99 -6.27 1.37
C THR A 217 -10.36 -4.99 1.91
N ILE A 218 -10.25 -4.87 3.23
CA ILE A 218 -9.62 -3.75 3.94
C ILE A 218 -8.26 -4.23 4.46
N ILE A 219 -7.19 -3.75 3.81
CA ILE A 219 -5.79 -4.06 4.11
C ILE A 219 -5.36 -3.18 5.29
N PRO A 220 -4.77 -3.74 6.36
CA PRO A 220 -4.26 -2.93 7.47
C PRO A 220 -3.10 -2.03 6.99
N ARG A 221 -3.00 -0.83 7.53
CA ARG A 221 -1.97 0.16 7.18
C ARG A 221 -1.56 0.97 8.41
N TRP A 222 -0.26 1.07 8.64
CA TRP A 222 0.30 1.85 9.74
C TRP A 222 0.28 3.36 9.45
N SER A 223 -0.20 4.15 10.41
CA SER A 223 0.12 5.57 10.48
C SER A 223 1.58 5.78 10.88
N THR A 224 2.17 6.92 10.52
CA THR A 224 3.54 7.30 10.88
C THR A 224 3.57 8.64 11.64
N PRO A 225 4.61 8.91 12.47
CA PRO A 225 4.80 10.24 13.08
C PRO A 225 5.29 11.30 12.05
N ILE A 226 5.23 10.97 10.76
CA ILE A 226 5.46 11.88 9.64
C ILE A 226 4.08 12.32 9.13
N TYR A 227 3.57 13.41 9.71
CA TYR A 227 2.16 13.81 9.53
C TYR A 227 1.83 14.29 8.12
N TYR A 228 0.57 14.08 7.72
CA TYR A 228 0.06 14.27 6.35
C TYR A 228 0.22 15.69 5.78
N ASN A 229 0.12 16.67 6.68
CA ASN A 229 0.17 18.12 6.47
C ASN A 229 1.59 18.70 6.63
N CYS A 230 2.60 17.88 6.95
CA CYS A 230 3.95 18.35 7.23
C CYS A 230 4.96 18.11 6.09
N TYR A 231 5.83 19.09 5.87
CA TYR A 231 6.94 19.02 4.90
C TYR A 231 8.29 19.40 5.51
N SER A 232 8.38 19.58 6.83
CA SER A 232 9.62 19.92 7.54
C SER A 232 9.73 19.20 8.88
N ALA A 233 10.98 18.99 9.35
CA ALA A 233 11.25 18.35 10.64
C ALA A 233 10.59 19.10 11.80
N ALA A 234 10.65 20.44 11.78
CA ALA A 234 10.01 21.28 12.79
C ALA A 234 8.48 21.11 12.83
N CYS A 235 7.83 21.00 11.66
CA CYS A 235 6.39 20.77 11.57
C CYS A 235 6.00 19.43 12.21
N THR A 236 6.63 18.34 11.77
CA THR A 236 6.25 17.00 12.22
C THR A 236 6.58 16.76 13.69
N LEU A 237 7.67 17.35 14.18
CA LEU A 237 8.04 17.34 15.60
C LEU A 237 7.01 18.09 16.45
N ALA A 238 6.62 19.30 16.02
CA ALA A 238 5.63 20.08 16.75
C ALA A 238 4.28 19.36 16.83
N GLU A 239 3.82 18.75 15.74
CA GLU A 239 2.56 18.00 15.74
C GLU A 239 2.64 16.72 16.59
N TRP A 240 3.79 16.02 16.57
CA TRP A 240 4.03 14.86 17.44
C TRP A 240 3.92 15.20 18.93
N ILE A 241 4.54 16.31 19.35
CA ILE A 241 4.50 16.79 20.73
C ILE A 241 3.08 17.22 21.11
N ASN A 242 2.41 17.98 20.24
CA ASN A 242 1.14 18.62 20.58
C ASN A 242 -0.07 17.67 20.53
N THR A 243 -0.01 16.59 19.74
CA THR A 243 -1.19 15.74 19.47
C THR A 243 -1.02 14.30 19.89
N SER A 244 0.21 13.82 20.06
CA SER A 244 0.52 12.39 20.16
C SER A 244 1.38 12.02 21.39
N GLY A 245 1.54 12.94 22.35
CA GLY A 245 2.33 12.70 23.56
C GLY A 245 3.84 12.60 23.30
N GLY A 246 4.30 13.08 22.14
CA GLY A 246 5.71 13.11 21.79
C GLY A 246 6.54 13.99 22.72
N SER A 247 7.82 13.65 22.87
CA SER A 247 8.74 14.40 23.72
C SER A 247 10.17 14.36 23.16
N GLY A 248 10.90 15.46 23.28
CA GLY A 248 12.28 15.57 22.84
C GLY A 248 12.43 16.34 21.53
N ASP A 249 13.45 15.99 20.76
CA ASP A 249 13.80 16.62 19.49
C ASP A 249 13.44 15.73 18.29
N PHE A 250 13.84 16.16 17.09
CA PHE A 250 13.57 15.36 15.88
C PHE A 250 14.29 14.01 15.90
N ASN A 251 15.48 13.90 16.51
CA ASN A 251 16.15 12.62 16.67
C ASN A 251 15.37 11.69 17.59
N SER A 252 14.75 12.22 18.64
CA SER A 252 13.87 11.46 19.54
C SER A 252 12.66 10.88 18.79
N LEU A 253 12.07 11.64 17.86
CA LEU A 253 11.01 11.16 16.96
C LEU A 253 11.53 10.07 16.01
N LEU A 254 12.73 10.21 15.47
CA LEU A 254 13.36 9.20 14.61
C LEU A 254 13.70 7.93 15.40
N ASP A 255 14.11 8.03 16.65
CA ASP A 255 14.36 6.89 17.53
C ASP A 255 13.09 6.12 17.85
N TYR A 256 12.00 6.85 18.14
CA TYR A 256 10.67 6.27 18.25
C TYR A 256 10.26 5.55 16.95
N SER A 257 10.48 6.18 15.80
CA SER A 257 10.16 5.60 14.49
C SER A 257 10.98 4.33 14.25
N ARG A 258 12.29 4.38 14.51
CA ARG A 258 13.19 3.24 14.39
C ARG A 258 12.70 2.07 15.22
N SER A 259 12.45 2.25 16.52
CA SER A 259 12.01 1.18 17.40
C SER A 259 10.66 0.60 16.97
N THR A 260 9.69 1.45 16.68
CA THR A 260 8.31 1.04 16.40
C THR A 260 8.19 0.30 15.07
N TYR A 261 8.70 0.88 13.99
CA TYR A 261 8.49 0.31 12.65
C TYR A 261 9.42 -0.86 12.34
N VAL A 262 10.62 -0.90 12.94
CA VAL A 262 11.47 -2.11 12.88
C VAL A 262 10.82 -3.24 13.65
N HIS A 263 10.18 -2.99 14.80
CA HIS A 263 9.43 -4.01 15.51
C HIS A 263 8.31 -4.61 14.66
N HIS A 264 7.53 -3.78 13.96
CA HIS A 264 6.49 -4.28 13.04
C HIS A 264 7.08 -5.14 11.91
N LEU A 265 8.18 -4.71 11.28
CA LEU A 265 8.82 -5.48 10.21
C LEU A 265 9.42 -6.80 10.72
N LEU A 266 10.07 -6.82 11.88
CA LEU A 266 10.57 -8.04 12.50
C LEU A 266 9.45 -8.97 12.99
N GLY A 267 8.28 -8.42 13.30
CA GLY A 267 7.04 -9.17 13.54
C GLY A 267 6.38 -9.72 12.27
N LEU A 268 7.03 -9.59 11.10
CA LEU A 268 6.51 -10.03 9.80
C LEU A 268 5.12 -9.45 9.48
N ARG A 269 4.86 -8.22 9.93
CA ARG A 269 3.66 -7.45 9.58
C ARG A 269 3.83 -6.90 8.17
N HIS A 270 2.95 -7.33 7.27
CA HIS A 270 2.97 -6.98 5.84
C HIS A 270 2.18 -5.69 5.52
N ASP A 271 1.68 -5.04 6.57
CA ASP A 271 0.92 -3.80 6.55
C ASP A 271 1.76 -2.66 5.92
N PRO A 272 1.25 -1.95 4.90
CA PRO A 272 1.93 -0.78 4.36
C PRO A 272 2.02 0.37 5.39
N MET A 273 2.82 1.40 5.08
CA MET A 273 2.96 2.60 5.92
C MET A 273 2.42 3.84 5.19
N MET A 274 1.69 4.68 5.91
CA MET A 274 1.02 5.87 5.36
C MET A 274 1.94 7.10 5.34
N PHE A 275 1.99 7.77 4.19
CA PHE A 275 2.63 9.05 3.94
C PHE A 275 1.81 9.88 2.94
N HIS A 276 2.18 11.15 2.77
CA HIS A 276 1.49 12.10 1.91
C HIS A 276 2.47 12.92 1.07
N GLN A 277 1.98 13.53 -0.01
CA GLN A 277 2.80 14.27 -0.98
C GLN A 277 3.71 15.33 -0.34
N ALA A 278 3.27 15.97 0.74
CA ALA A 278 4.05 17.00 1.43
C ALA A 278 5.33 16.44 2.06
N ASN A 279 5.31 15.18 2.49
CA ASN A 279 6.43 14.52 3.12
C ASN A 279 7.59 14.26 2.14
N LEU A 280 7.32 14.34 0.83
CA LEU A 280 8.29 14.14 -0.25
C LEU A 280 8.98 15.44 -0.68
N ARG A 281 8.76 16.58 -0.01
CA ARG A 281 9.51 17.81 -0.31
C ARG A 281 11.02 17.59 -0.14
N GLN A 282 11.80 17.91 -1.17
CA GLN A 282 13.25 17.71 -1.21
C GLN A 282 13.97 18.86 -1.95
N GLY A 283 15.28 19.01 -1.77
CA GLY A 283 16.14 19.86 -2.60
C GLY A 283 16.13 21.35 -2.22
N ASP A 284 15.13 21.78 -1.46
CA ASP A 284 15.09 23.07 -0.77
C ASP A 284 14.88 22.90 0.75
N THR A 285 15.16 21.70 1.26
CA THR A 285 15.20 21.39 2.68
C THR A 285 16.61 21.61 3.25
N GLY A 286 16.72 21.70 4.57
CA GLY A 286 18.03 21.68 5.23
C GLY A 286 18.74 20.35 5.02
N SER A 287 20.08 20.35 5.03
CA SER A 287 20.85 19.12 4.97
C SER A 287 20.62 18.28 6.23
N PHE A 288 20.45 16.98 6.08
CA PHE A 288 20.29 16.01 7.15
C PHE A 288 21.13 14.77 6.87
N THR A 289 21.59 14.09 7.92
CA THR A 289 22.42 12.89 7.82
C THR A 289 21.73 11.71 8.50
N VAL A 290 21.58 10.59 7.78
CA VAL A 290 21.14 9.30 8.32
C VAL A 290 22.18 8.25 7.95
N GLY A 291 23.00 7.85 8.94
CA GLY A 291 24.11 6.93 8.72
C GLY A 291 25.05 7.45 7.62
N PRO A 292 25.31 6.69 6.54
CA PRO A 292 26.20 7.11 5.45
C PRO A 292 25.55 8.09 4.45
N VAL A 293 24.25 8.37 4.58
CA VAL A 293 23.51 9.22 3.64
C VAL A 293 23.43 10.63 4.18
N THR A 294 23.95 11.60 3.45
CA THR A 294 23.85 13.04 3.76
C THR A 294 23.33 13.80 2.56
N GLY A 295 22.41 14.73 2.80
CA GLY A 295 21.93 15.66 1.78
C GLY A 295 20.66 16.37 2.20
N GLN A 296 20.04 17.09 1.27
CA GLN A 296 18.73 17.69 1.47
C GLN A 296 17.67 16.61 1.32
N LEU A 297 17.49 15.80 2.36
CA LEU A 297 16.54 14.69 2.36
C LEU A 297 15.11 15.18 2.67
N SER A 298 14.12 14.47 2.14
CA SER A 298 12.70 14.64 2.51
C SER A 298 12.40 13.92 3.83
N LEU A 299 11.27 14.25 4.48
CA LEU A 299 10.83 13.52 5.69
C LEU A 299 10.61 12.04 5.41
N TYR A 300 10.06 11.73 4.24
CA TYR A 300 9.88 10.35 3.78
C TYR A 300 11.21 9.62 3.64
N GLN A 301 12.21 10.23 2.98
CA GLN A 301 13.54 9.63 2.82
C GLN A 301 14.21 9.40 4.17
N ILE A 302 14.17 10.39 5.07
CA ILE A 302 14.75 10.27 6.41
C ILE A 302 14.14 9.09 7.16
N PHE A 303 12.80 9.00 7.20
CA PHE A 303 12.11 7.89 7.85
C PHE A 303 12.51 6.54 7.27
N VAL A 304 12.49 6.39 5.94
CA VAL A 304 12.81 5.11 5.28
C VAL A 304 14.26 4.72 5.52
N GLU A 305 15.22 5.66 5.44
CA GLU A 305 16.61 5.40 5.76
C GLU A 305 16.77 4.94 7.21
N VAL A 306 16.11 5.60 8.17
CA VAL A 306 16.18 5.23 9.59
C VAL A 306 15.69 3.79 9.82
N VAL A 307 14.53 3.44 9.26
CA VAL A 307 13.94 2.11 9.46
C VAL A 307 14.72 1.01 8.74
N LEU A 308 15.07 1.22 7.47
CA LEU A 308 15.72 0.17 6.68
C LEU A 308 17.21 0.00 7.02
N GLN A 309 17.92 1.06 7.42
CA GLN A 309 19.29 0.88 7.92
C GLN A 309 19.31 0.06 9.22
N GLU A 310 18.33 0.22 10.09
CA GLU A 310 18.21 -0.60 11.30
C GLU A 310 17.84 -2.05 10.96
N MET A 311 16.93 -2.29 10.00
CA MET A 311 16.66 -3.65 9.49
C MET A 311 17.92 -4.33 8.94
N MET A 312 18.76 -3.60 8.20
CA MET A 312 20.03 -4.12 7.66
C MET A 312 21.10 -4.33 8.74
N ARG A 313 21.04 -3.58 9.85
CA ARG A 313 21.91 -3.82 11.00
C ARG A 313 21.55 -5.11 11.73
N LEU A 314 20.25 -5.44 11.77
CA LEU A 314 19.70 -6.58 12.51
C LEU A 314 19.61 -7.87 11.69
N THR A 315 19.42 -7.77 10.37
CA THR A 315 19.13 -8.90 9.50
C THR A 315 19.80 -8.72 8.13
N THR A 316 19.87 -9.81 7.36
CA THR A 316 20.21 -9.78 5.92
C THR A 316 18.99 -10.07 5.04
N TRP A 317 17.78 -9.90 5.60
CA TRP A 317 16.55 -10.27 4.91
C TRP A 317 16.27 -9.31 3.75
N PRO A 318 15.84 -9.83 2.59
CA PRO A 318 15.41 -9.00 1.47
C PRO A 318 14.23 -8.10 1.84
N ILE A 319 14.25 -6.84 1.38
CA ILE A 319 13.15 -5.89 1.51
C ILE A 319 12.42 -5.81 0.17
N ILE A 320 11.17 -6.29 0.12
CA ILE A 320 10.37 -6.37 -1.11
C ILE A 320 9.14 -5.49 -1.00
N THR A 321 9.03 -4.50 -1.89
CA THR A 321 7.80 -3.74 -2.06
C THR A 321 6.89 -4.45 -3.06
N LYS A 322 5.63 -4.65 -2.67
CA LYS A 322 4.54 -5.09 -3.54
C LYS A 322 3.60 -3.89 -3.79
N LYS A 323 3.08 -3.77 -5.01
CA LYS A 323 2.02 -2.78 -5.29
C LYS A 323 0.73 -3.16 -4.55
N HIS A 324 -0.16 -2.21 -4.33
CA HIS A 324 -1.36 -2.36 -3.50
C HIS A 324 -2.20 -3.60 -3.80
N ASP A 325 -2.49 -3.90 -5.07
CA ASP A 325 -3.27 -5.11 -5.38
C ASP A 325 -2.52 -6.38 -4.97
N ASP A 326 -1.20 -6.42 -5.16
CA ASP A 326 -0.38 -7.60 -4.90
C ASP A 326 -0.25 -7.84 -3.40
N ILE A 327 -0.13 -6.77 -2.59
CA ILE A 327 -0.14 -6.91 -1.13
C ILE A 327 -1.53 -7.32 -0.63
N GLY A 328 -2.61 -6.78 -1.21
CA GLY A 328 -3.97 -7.23 -0.91
C GLY A 328 -4.20 -8.70 -1.25
N GLN A 329 -3.68 -9.17 -2.38
CA GLN A 329 -3.73 -10.59 -2.74
C GLN A 329 -2.94 -11.43 -1.74
N ALA A 330 -1.76 -10.99 -1.31
CA ALA A 330 -0.95 -11.72 -0.34
C ALA A 330 -1.66 -11.88 1.01
N PHE A 331 -2.36 -10.84 1.49
CA PHE A 331 -3.20 -10.92 2.68
C PHE A 331 -4.36 -11.94 2.53
N LEU A 332 -5.06 -11.91 1.40
CA LEU A 332 -6.14 -12.88 1.11
C LEU A 332 -5.62 -14.31 0.97
N ASP A 333 -4.47 -14.49 0.32
CA ASP A 333 -3.83 -15.80 0.15
C ASP A 333 -3.38 -16.35 1.51
N ARG A 334 -2.79 -15.51 2.37
CA ARG A 334 -2.45 -15.88 3.74
C ARG A 334 -3.68 -16.33 4.53
N MET A 335 -4.76 -15.53 4.52
CA MET A 335 -6.01 -15.89 5.19
C MET A 335 -6.57 -17.24 4.69
N THR A 336 -6.49 -17.47 3.38
CA THR A 336 -6.98 -18.71 2.76
C THR A 336 -6.13 -19.91 3.17
N VAL A 337 -4.80 -19.79 3.13
CA VAL A 337 -3.87 -20.85 3.53
C VAL A 337 -4.09 -21.22 5.00
N ASP A 338 -4.18 -20.23 5.90
CA ASP A 338 -4.39 -20.50 7.32
C ASP A 338 -5.70 -21.26 7.56
N LYS A 339 -6.78 -20.92 6.84
CA LYS A 339 -8.07 -21.63 6.90
C LYS A 339 -8.02 -23.06 6.36
N CYS A 340 -7.05 -23.40 5.51
CA CYS A 340 -6.81 -24.78 5.10
C CYS A 340 -6.19 -25.66 6.22
N SER A 341 -5.70 -25.04 7.31
CA SER A 341 -5.04 -25.72 8.44
C SER A 341 -3.86 -26.61 7.99
N PRO A 342 -2.83 -26.03 7.35
CA PRO A 342 -1.67 -26.78 6.87
C PRO A 342 -0.94 -27.44 8.03
N LYS A 343 -0.36 -28.62 7.77
CA LYS A 343 0.47 -29.37 8.71
C LYS A 343 1.67 -29.96 8.01
N LEU A 344 2.79 -30.02 8.71
CA LEU A 344 4.03 -30.61 8.24
C LEU A 344 4.43 -31.75 9.17
N THR A 345 4.68 -32.94 8.60
CA THR A 345 5.14 -34.11 9.35
C THR A 345 6.57 -34.43 8.92
N TYR A 346 7.50 -34.54 9.87
CA TYR A 346 8.88 -34.95 9.59
C TYR A 346 8.99 -36.46 9.36
N ILE A 347 9.80 -36.85 8.39
CA ILE A 347 10.14 -38.25 8.10
C ILE A 347 11.53 -38.51 8.68
N TYR A 348 11.65 -39.48 9.56
CA TYR A 348 12.91 -39.87 10.19
C TYR A 348 13.55 -41.06 9.46
N SER A 349 14.88 -41.21 9.58
CA SER A 349 15.59 -42.44 9.24
C SER A 349 15.18 -43.58 10.16
N THR A 350 15.43 -44.83 9.74
CA THR A 350 15.02 -46.03 10.50
C THR A 350 15.63 -46.12 11.90
N ASP A 351 16.81 -45.51 12.10
CA ASP A 351 17.51 -45.41 13.37
C ASP A 351 17.15 -44.13 14.16
N ASN A 352 16.24 -43.30 13.65
CA ASN A 352 15.80 -42.02 14.22
C ASN A 352 16.91 -40.98 14.44
N THR A 353 18.07 -41.11 13.78
CA THR A 353 19.19 -40.16 13.94
C THR A 353 19.14 -38.98 12.96
N LYS A 354 18.30 -39.07 11.92
CA LYS A 354 18.22 -38.06 10.85
C LYS A 354 16.79 -37.82 10.42
N ILE A 355 16.48 -36.58 10.03
CA ILE A 355 15.30 -36.20 9.27
C ILE A 355 15.63 -36.35 7.78
N THR A 356 14.92 -37.24 7.09
CA THR A 356 15.12 -37.57 5.67
C THR A 356 14.16 -36.82 4.75
N GLY A 357 13.07 -36.28 5.28
CA GLY A 357 12.10 -35.51 4.51
C GLY A 357 10.96 -34.95 5.36
N VAL A 358 9.97 -34.40 4.67
CA VAL A 358 8.73 -33.91 5.26
C VAL A 358 7.54 -34.24 4.38
N THR A 359 6.39 -34.48 4.97
CA THR A 359 5.11 -34.58 4.28
C THR A 359 4.23 -33.39 4.65
N LEU A 360 3.87 -32.60 3.65
CA LEU A 360 2.91 -31.51 3.73
C LEU A 360 1.50 -32.07 3.56
N GLY A 361 0.62 -31.75 4.50
CA GLY A 361 -0.82 -32.01 4.42
C GLY A 361 -1.63 -30.78 4.84
N ALA A 362 -2.94 -30.90 4.74
CA ALA A 362 -3.92 -29.91 5.21
C ALA A 362 -5.24 -30.64 5.51
N THR A 363 -6.27 -29.92 5.94
CA THR A 363 -7.63 -30.50 6.01
C THR A 363 -8.02 -31.05 4.64
N ASN A 364 -8.40 -32.34 4.60
CA ASN A 364 -8.70 -33.09 3.37
C ASN A 364 -7.57 -33.10 2.31
N ASN A 365 -6.34 -32.75 2.71
CA ASN A 365 -5.21 -32.53 1.80
C ASN A 365 -5.57 -31.64 0.60
N SER A 366 -6.31 -30.56 0.84
CA SER A 366 -6.71 -29.64 -0.21
C SER A 366 -6.53 -28.20 0.26
N CYS A 367 -6.05 -27.34 -0.63
CA CYS A 367 -6.09 -25.90 -0.42
C CYS A 367 -6.13 -25.18 -1.76
N SER A 368 -6.95 -24.14 -1.89
CA SER A 368 -7.08 -23.37 -3.13
C SER A 368 -5.89 -22.44 -3.40
N LYS A 369 -4.98 -22.31 -2.44
CA LYS A 369 -3.77 -21.49 -2.53
C LYS A 369 -2.53 -22.34 -2.24
N PRO A 370 -1.39 -22.03 -2.88
CA PRO A 370 -0.14 -22.71 -2.58
C PRO A 370 0.26 -22.50 -1.11
N ILE A 371 0.63 -23.59 -0.44
CA ILE A 371 1.11 -23.57 0.94
C ILE A 371 2.65 -23.47 0.89
N PRO A 372 3.27 -22.52 1.61
CA PRO A 372 4.72 -22.41 1.67
C PRO A 372 5.31 -23.46 2.62
N VAL A 373 6.39 -24.10 2.18
CA VAL A 373 7.26 -24.93 3.04
C VAL A 373 8.69 -24.43 2.90
N GLN A 374 9.27 -23.99 4.01
CA GLN A 374 10.63 -23.47 4.06
C GLN A 374 11.62 -24.59 4.42
N PHE A 375 12.73 -24.65 3.70
CA PHE A 375 13.74 -25.69 3.83
C PHE A 375 15.12 -25.10 4.13
N PRO A 376 15.81 -25.58 5.18
CA PRO A 376 17.17 -25.14 5.50
C PRO A 376 18.23 -25.77 4.59
N ARG A 377 17.85 -26.74 3.75
CA ARG A 377 18.69 -27.46 2.79
C ARG A 377 17.87 -27.83 1.56
N SER A 378 18.53 -28.19 0.48
CA SER A 378 17.86 -28.68 -0.73
C SER A 378 16.93 -29.86 -0.42
N ALA A 379 15.69 -29.74 -0.88
CA ALA A 379 14.68 -30.79 -0.84
C ALA A 379 14.04 -30.94 -2.23
N THR A 380 13.61 -32.15 -2.57
CA THR A 380 12.99 -32.47 -3.87
C THR A 380 11.66 -33.19 -3.67
N THR A 381 10.78 -33.09 -4.65
CA THR A 381 9.52 -33.82 -4.70
C THR A 381 9.23 -34.21 -6.14
N ASN A 382 8.44 -35.27 -6.31
CA ASN A 382 7.91 -35.66 -7.62
C ASN A 382 6.55 -35.01 -7.90
N ALA A 383 5.98 -34.25 -6.95
CA ALA A 383 4.75 -33.50 -7.16
C ALA A 383 4.98 -32.39 -8.21
N GLY A 384 4.06 -32.29 -9.17
CA GLY A 384 4.06 -31.21 -10.15
C GLY A 384 3.58 -29.88 -9.56
N GLY A 385 3.87 -28.77 -10.24
CA GLY A 385 3.33 -27.45 -9.88
C GLY A 385 3.98 -26.79 -8.67
N VAL A 386 5.14 -27.26 -8.23
CA VAL A 386 5.90 -26.64 -7.13
C VAL A 386 6.70 -25.45 -7.64
N THR A 387 6.56 -24.29 -7.01
CA THR A 387 7.36 -23.10 -7.33
C THR A 387 8.39 -22.85 -6.22
N ASN A 388 9.64 -22.61 -6.60
CA ASN A 388 10.70 -22.25 -5.67
C ASN A 388 10.77 -20.72 -5.51
N GLU A 389 11.03 -20.27 -4.28
CA GLU A 389 11.39 -18.90 -3.96
C GLU A 389 12.62 -18.92 -3.05
N GLN A 390 13.66 -18.19 -3.44
CA GLN A 390 14.85 -18.00 -2.63
C GLN A 390 15.46 -16.64 -2.99
N LEU A 391 15.21 -15.64 -2.15
CA LEU A 391 15.66 -14.28 -2.36
C LEU A 391 16.91 -14.02 -1.51
N GLY A 392 17.99 -13.54 -2.12
CA GLY A 392 19.23 -13.26 -1.39
C GLY A 392 19.76 -14.48 -0.64
N THR A 393 19.86 -14.33 0.68
CA THR A 393 20.33 -15.39 1.59
C THR A 393 19.19 -16.13 2.31
N ASP A 394 17.93 -15.92 1.91
CA ASP A 394 16.81 -16.58 2.54
C ASP A 394 16.89 -18.12 2.34
N PRO A 395 16.30 -18.90 3.27
CA PRO A 395 16.11 -20.33 3.04
C PRO A 395 15.21 -20.58 1.82
N LEU A 396 15.37 -21.74 1.18
CA LEU A 396 14.52 -22.14 0.06
C LEU A 396 13.08 -22.31 0.53
N THR A 397 12.15 -21.54 -0.03
CA THR A 397 10.72 -21.74 0.13
C THR A 397 10.16 -22.47 -1.08
N LYS A 398 9.40 -23.53 -0.87
CA LYS A 398 8.64 -24.22 -1.92
C LYS A 398 7.16 -23.97 -1.70
N TRP A 399 6.52 -23.38 -2.70
CA TRP A 399 5.08 -23.16 -2.75
C TRP A 399 4.41 -24.34 -3.42
N THR A 400 3.42 -24.96 -2.77
CA THR A 400 2.78 -26.18 -3.27
C THR A 400 1.28 -26.19 -2.98
N THR A 401 0.48 -26.46 -4.01
CA THR A 401 -0.98 -26.60 -3.89
C THR A 401 -1.31 -28.07 -3.60
N LEU A 402 -2.13 -28.31 -2.58
CA LEU A 402 -2.66 -29.65 -2.30
C LEU A 402 -4.02 -29.83 -3.00
N SER A 403 -4.23 -30.99 -3.62
CA SER A 403 -5.40 -31.30 -4.45
C SER A 403 -5.99 -32.69 -4.19
N GLY A 404 -6.19 -33.02 -2.91
CA GLY A 404 -6.73 -34.29 -2.41
C GLY A 404 -5.68 -35.27 -1.89
N SER A 405 -4.39 -34.98 -2.12
CA SER A 405 -3.26 -35.82 -1.68
C SER A 405 -2.20 -34.97 -0.99
N ALA A 406 -1.56 -35.55 0.03
CA ALA A 406 -0.40 -34.95 0.67
C ALA A 406 0.81 -34.93 -0.28
N VAL A 407 1.74 -34.00 -0.06
CA VAL A 407 2.97 -33.89 -0.85
C VAL A 407 4.18 -34.16 0.04
N THR A 408 5.02 -35.08 -0.39
CA THR A 408 6.28 -35.40 0.32
C THR A 408 7.47 -34.76 -0.37
N PHE A 409 8.33 -34.15 0.44
CA PHE A 409 9.64 -33.64 0.04
C PHE A 409 10.73 -34.46 0.72
N THR A 410 11.73 -34.88 -0.03
CA THR A 410 12.90 -35.61 0.46
C THR A 410 14.10 -34.68 0.48
N PHE A 411 14.84 -34.65 1.58
CA PHE A 411 16.09 -33.91 1.65
C PHE A 411 17.17 -34.60 0.81
N THR A 412 17.88 -33.83 -0.02
CA THR A 412 19.04 -34.36 -0.76
C THR A 412 20.15 -34.80 0.20
N ILE A 413 20.28 -34.09 1.33
CA ILE A 413 21.17 -34.45 2.44
C ILE A 413 20.35 -34.45 3.71
N PRO A 414 20.11 -35.61 4.35
CA PRO A 414 19.37 -35.70 5.60
C PRO A 414 19.94 -34.79 6.70
N ILE A 415 19.05 -34.29 7.56
CA ILE A 415 19.40 -33.36 8.65
C ILE A 415 19.57 -34.18 9.95
N PRO A 416 20.72 -34.12 10.63
CA PRO A 416 20.87 -34.76 11.95
C PRO A 416 19.86 -34.20 12.96
N VAL A 417 19.33 -35.07 13.82
CA VAL A 417 18.41 -34.71 14.91
C VAL A 417 19.16 -34.12 16.09
#